data_AF-A0A5Y1YFS0-F1
#
_entry.id   AF-A0A5Y1YFS0-F1
#
_cell.length_a   1.000
_cell.length_b   1.000
_cell.length_c   1.000
_cell.angle_alpha   90.00
_cell.angle_beta   90.00
_cell.angle_gamma   90.00
#
_symmetry.space_group_name_H-M   'P 1'
#
loop_
_entity.id
_entity.type
_entity.pdbx_description
1 polymer ?
#
loop_
_entity_poly.entity_id
_entity_poly.type
_entity_poly.pdbx_seq_one_letter_code
_entity_poly.pdbx_strand_id
1 'polypeptide(L)'
;PVTATPQVVPADTGAGAGVDDMNRLAEDLKSELDNRDAKLRSTLNMLQDSISTLSDAIRKDEAYAQETRRMVSDLQTQFSGLSAREAAENVAPATAPKKKTVSPVSGMKIMSMENGMAWVRWKGSTWAVREGDTLGRVTVTRIDPASRTVTTTGGTLR
;
A
#
# COMPACT_ATOMS: atom_id res chain seq x y z
N PRO A 1 -47.93 -67.75 -66.07
CA PRO A 1 -46.68 -68.31 -65.51
C PRO A 1 -45.63 -67.21 -65.34
N VAL A 2 -45.15 -67.11 -64.10
CA VAL A 2 -44.35 -66.08 -63.46
C VAL A 2 -42.89 -66.05 -63.90
N THR A 3 -42.23 -64.89 -63.82
CA THR A 3 -41.02 -64.77 -62.97
C THR A 3 -40.82 -63.32 -62.55
N ALA A 4 -41.17 -63.01 -61.29
CA ALA A 4 -40.79 -61.77 -60.63
C ALA A 4 -39.49 -62.03 -59.86
N THR A 5 -38.44 -61.28 -60.17
CA THR A 5 -37.21 -61.24 -59.36
C THR A 5 -37.46 -60.48 -58.06
N PRO A 6 -37.12 -61.04 -56.89
CA PRO A 6 -37.22 -60.32 -55.63
C PRO A 6 -36.06 -59.34 -55.51
N GLN A 7 -36.38 -58.05 -55.45
CA GLN A 7 -35.43 -57.00 -55.07
C GLN A 7 -35.27 -57.05 -53.56
N VAL A 8 -34.10 -57.50 -53.09
CA VAL A 8 -33.75 -57.50 -51.67
C VAL A 8 -33.47 -56.05 -51.28
N VAL A 9 -34.41 -55.44 -50.56
CA VAL A 9 -34.19 -54.20 -49.82
C VAL A 9 -33.39 -54.56 -48.57
N PRO A 10 -32.18 -54.01 -48.33
CA PRO A 10 -31.49 -54.25 -47.08
C PRO A 10 -32.31 -53.60 -45.95
N ALA A 11 -32.86 -54.44 -45.09
CA ALA A 11 -33.45 -54.04 -43.84
C ALA A 11 -32.33 -53.72 -42.83
N ASP A 12 -32.54 -52.59 -42.15
CA ASP A 12 -32.07 -52.29 -40.80
C ASP A 12 -30.55 -52.24 -40.57
N THR A 13 -30.03 -51.02 -40.47
CA THR A 13 -28.74 -50.73 -39.82
C THR A 13 -28.81 -49.42 -39.05
N GLY A 14 -29.98 -49.11 -38.47
CA GLY A 14 -30.21 -47.84 -37.76
C GLY A 14 -29.88 -47.88 -36.27
N ALA A 15 -29.87 -49.05 -35.64
CA ALA A 15 -29.74 -49.18 -34.19
C ALA A 15 -28.28 -49.13 -33.66
N GLY A 16 -27.29 -49.56 -34.46
CA GLY A 16 -25.88 -49.56 -34.05
C GLY A 16 -25.23 -48.17 -34.08
N ALA A 17 -25.50 -47.39 -35.14
CA ALA A 17 -24.88 -46.08 -35.34
C ALA A 17 -25.19 -45.07 -34.22
N GLY A 18 -26.41 -45.09 -33.68
CA GLY A 18 -26.79 -44.19 -32.58
C GLY A 18 -26.16 -44.53 -31.22
N VAL A 19 -25.86 -45.82 -30.98
CA VAL A 19 -25.20 -46.27 -29.74
C VAL A 19 -23.71 -45.92 -29.79
N ASP A 20 -23.08 -46.06 -30.95
CA ASP A 20 -21.68 -45.67 -31.17
C ASP A 20 -21.49 -44.15 -31.02
N ASP A 21 -22.42 -43.34 -31.54
CA ASP A 21 -22.41 -41.88 -31.37
C ASP A 21 -22.62 -41.47 -29.91
N MET A 22 -23.51 -42.15 -29.17
CA MET A 22 -23.72 -41.89 -27.75
C MET A 22 -22.49 -42.25 -26.90
N ASN A 23 -21.80 -43.34 -27.23
CA ASN A 23 -20.55 -43.71 -26.57
C ASN A 23 -19.43 -42.68 -26.84
N ARG A 24 -19.33 -42.16 -28.08
CA ARG A 24 -18.37 -41.10 -28.41
C ARG A 24 -18.63 -39.81 -27.63
N LEU A 25 -19.90 -39.40 -27.51
CA LEU A 25 -20.29 -38.25 -26.70
C LEU A 25 -19.98 -38.47 -25.22
N ALA A 26 -20.16 -39.68 -24.71
CA ALA A 26 -19.83 -40.02 -23.33
C ALA A 26 -18.30 -39.96 -23.07
N GLU A 27 -17.48 -40.43 -24.01
CA GLU A 27 -16.02 -40.31 -23.96
C GLU A 27 -15.54 -38.86 -24.05
N ASP A 28 -16.18 -38.06 -24.90
CA ASP A 28 -15.88 -36.62 -25.03
C ASP A 28 -16.26 -35.85 -23.77
N LEU A 29 -17.45 -36.10 -23.19
CA LEU A 29 -17.86 -35.51 -21.91
C LEU A 29 -16.90 -35.89 -20.78
N LYS A 30 -16.47 -37.15 -20.74
CA LYS A 30 -15.50 -37.63 -19.74
C LYS A 30 -14.17 -36.91 -19.90
N SER A 31 -13.68 -36.79 -21.13
CA SER A 31 -12.43 -36.11 -21.43
C SER A 31 -12.50 -34.62 -21.08
N GLU A 32 -13.62 -33.96 -21.37
CA GLU A 32 -13.85 -32.56 -21.01
C GLU A 32 -13.98 -32.37 -19.49
N LEU A 33 -14.62 -33.32 -18.78
CA LEU A 33 -14.70 -33.29 -17.32
C LEU A 33 -13.32 -33.46 -16.68
N ASP A 34 -12.54 -34.44 -17.16
CA ASP A 34 -11.18 -34.68 -16.68
C ASP A 34 -10.27 -33.46 -16.97
N ASN A 35 -10.43 -32.83 -18.12
CA ASN A 35 -9.73 -31.58 -18.48
C ASN A 35 -10.12 -30.41 -17.56
N ARG A 36 -11.42 -30.26 -17.25
CA ARG A 36 -11.90 -29.24 -16.30
C ARG A 36 -11.38 -29.48 -14.90
N ASP A 37 -11.38 -30.73 -14.43
CA ASP A 37 -10.86 -31.09 -13.12
C ASP A 37 -9.36 -30.84 -13.03
N ALA A 38 -8.59 -31.16 -14.08
CA ALA A 38 -7.18 -30.84 -14.15
C ALA A 38 -6.94 -29.32 -14.10
N LYS A 39 -7.74 -28.54 -14.84
CA LYS A 39 -7.66 -27.08 -14.84
C LYS A 39 -8.04 -26.49 -13.48
N LEU A 40 -9.10 -26.98 -12.84
CA LEU A 40 -9.51 -26.56 -11.51
C LEU A 40 -8.41 -26.81 -10.48
N ARG A 41 -7.83 -28.01 -10.46
CA ARG A 41 -6.69 -28.35 -9.59
C ARG A 41 -5.49 -27.44 -9.84
N SER A 42 -5.17 -27.17 -11.10
CA SER A 42 -4.11 -26.22 -11.46
C SER A 42 -4.40 -24.82 -10.92
N THR A 43 -5.63 -24.31 -11.07
CA THR A 43 -6.00 -23.00 -10.54
C THR A 43 -5.96 -22.94 -9.02
N LEU A 44 -6.39 -24.00 -8.33
CA LEU A 44 -6.32 -24.08 -6.87
C LEU A 44 -4.88 -24.06 -6.36
N ASN A 45 -3.98 -24.80 -7.01
CA ASN A 45 -2.56 -24.79 -6.68
C ASN A 45 -1.95 -23.39 -6.89
N MET A 46 -2.23 -22.74 -8.02
CA MET A 46 -1.75 -21.37 -8.28
C MET A 46 -2.28 -20.36 -7.25
N LEU A 47 -3.55 -20.48 -6.85
CA LEU A 47 -4.12 -19.64 -5.79
C LEU A 47 -3.47 -19.91 -4.44
N GLN A 48 -3.23 -21.17 -4.09
CA GLN A 48 -2.54 -21.56 -2.87
C GLN A 48 -1.11 -20.98 -2.82
N ASP A 49 -0.36 -21.10 -3.92
CA ASP A 49 1.00 -20.55 -4.03
C ASP A 49 1.00 -19.02 -3.90
N SER A 50 0.03 -18.36 -4.55
CA SER A 50 -0.15 -16.91 -4.46
C SER A 50 -0.50 -16.47 -3.04
N ILE A 51 -1.40 -17.18 -2.37
CA ILE A 51 -1.79 -16.91 -0.97
C ILE A 51 -0.60 -17.11 -0.04
N SER A 52 0.19 -18.17 -0.22
CA SER A 52 1.40 -18.42 0.57
C SER A 52 2.40 -17.27 0.40
N THR A 53 2.66 -16.88 -0.85
CA THR A 53 3.57 -15.77 -1.17
C THR A 53 3.11 -14.45 -0.55
N LEU A 54 1.80 -14.14 -0.65
CA LEU A 54 1.23 -12.95 -0.04
C LEU A 54 1.30 -13.00 1.50
N SER A 55 1.08 -14.17 2.09
CA SER A 55 1.17 -14.36 3.55
C SER A 55 2.59 -14.09 4.05
N ASP A 56 3.61 -14.57 3.34
CA ASP A 56 5.01 -14.32 3.69
C ASP A 56 5.39 -12.84 3.48
N ALA A 57 4.87 -12.20 2.44
CA ALA A 57 5.06 -10.77 2.21
C ALA A 57 4.43 -9.93 3.36
N ILE A 58 3.22 -10.27 3.79
CA ILE A 58 2.54 -9.62 4.92
C ILE A 58 3.33 -9.80 6.22
N ARG A 59 3.81 -11.00 6.51
CA ARG A 59 4.64 -11.25 7.70
C ARG A 59 5.92 -10.40 7.70
N LYS A 60 6.56 -10.27 6.53
CA LYS A 60 7.75 -9.43 6.36
C LYS A 60 7.43 -7.96 6.57
N ASP A 61 6.31 -7.48 6.01
CA ASP A 61 5.86 -6.10 6.18
C ASP A 61 5.50 -5.79 7.64
N GLU A 62 4.81 -6.71 8.32
CA GLU A 62 4.49 -6.58 9.74
C GLU A 62 5.77 -6.49 10.59
N ALA A 63 6.76 -7.35 10.32
CA ALA A 63 8.05 -7.28 11.02
C ALA A 63 8.75 -5.94 10.81
N TYR A 64 8.73 -5.41 9.57
CA TYR A 64 9.30 -4.10 9.27
C TYR A 64 8.56 -2.95 9.98
N ALA A 65 7.22 -3.01 10.02
CA ALA A 65 6.41 -2.03 10.72
C ALA A 65 6.65 -2.07 12.24
N GLN A 66 6.81 -3.25 12.83
CA GLN A 66 7.16 -3.40 14.25
C GLN A 66 8.56 -2.81 14.54
N GLU A 67 9.54 -3.08 13.68
CA GLU A 67 10.89 -2.55 13.84
C GLU A 67 10.93 -1.02 13.74
N THR A 68 10.20 -0.46 12.76
CA THR A 68 10.06 0.99 12.62
C THR A 68 9.43 1.61 13.87
N ARG A 69 8.40 0.97 14.44
CA ARG A 69 7.78 1.44 15.70
C ARG A 69 8.77 1.39 16.88
N ARG A 70 9.62 0.36 16.96
CA ARG A 70 10.66 0.27 17.99
C ARG A 70 11.68 1.39 17.86
N MET A 71 12.18 1.65 16.65
CA MET A 71 13.12 2.76 16.39
C MET A 71 12.51 4.11 16.76
N VAL A 72 11.25 4.37 16.41
CA VAL A 72 10.55 5.61 16.79
C VAL A 72 10.43 5.73 18.31
N SER A 73 10.07 4.65 19.00
CA SER A 73 10.00 4.63 20.47
C SER A 73 11.37 4.91 21.11
N ASP A 74 12.44 4.34 20.57
CA ASP A 74 13.80 4.55 21.08
C ASP A 74 14.29 5.99 20.83
N LEU A 75 14.00 6.56 19.65
CA LEU A 75 14.26 7.98 19.40
C LEU A 75 13.47 8.89 20.35
N GLN A 76 12.24 8.52 20.69
CA GLN A 76 11.40 9.28 21.61
C GLN A 76 11.96 9.25 23.05
N THR A 77 12.46 8.11 23.52
CA THR A 77 13.10 7.99 24.85
C THR A 77 14.40 8.78 24.90
N GLN A 78 15.24 8.68 23.87
CA GLN A 78 16.47 9.47 23.75
C GLN A 78 16.18 10.97 23.76
N PHE A 79 15.20 11.43 22.96
CA PHE A 79 14.81 12.84 22.92
C PHE A 79 14.29 13.34 24.28
N SER A 80 13.51 12.53 25.00
CA SER A 80 13.00 12.87 26.32
C SER A 80 14.14 13.00 27.34
N GLY A 81 15.13 12.12 27.28
CA GLY A 81 16.33 12.19 28.13
C GLY A 81 17.18 13.44 27.86
N LEU A 82 17.35 13.81 26.59
CA LEU A 82 18.04 15.05 26.21
C LEU A 82 17.28 16.30 26.65
N SER A 83 15.95 16.33 26.45
CA SER A 83 15.09 17.43 26.86
C SER A 83 15.12 17.66 28.38
N ALA A 84 15.14 16.58 29.16
CA ALA A 84 15.26 16.66 30.62
C ALA A 84 16.63 17.21 31.06
N ARG A 85 17.70 16.91 30.30
CA ARG A 85 19.04 17.44 30.55
C ARG A 85 19.15 18.93 30.18
N GLU A 86 18.58 19.36 29.06
CA GLU A 86 18.52 20.78 28.68
C GLU A 86 17.69 21.61 29.68
N ALA A 87 16.62 21.04 30.24
CA ALA A 87 15.81 21.70 31.28
C ALA A 87 16.56 21.88 32.61
N ALA A 88 17.47 20.96 32.95
CA ALA A 88 18.31 21.07 34.15
C ALA A 88 19.46 22.09 33.99
N GLU A 89 19.92 22.35 32.76
CA GLU A 89 21.02 23.28 32.47
C GLU A 89 20.56 24.76 32.39
N ASN A 90 19.26 25.03 32.19
CA ASN A 90 18.73 26.39 31.96
C ASN A 90 18.28 27.17 33.21
N VAL A 91 18.67 26.76 34.43
CA VAL A 91 18.29 27.47 35.67
C VAL A 91 19.27 28.63 35.95
N ALA A 92 19.19 29.70 35.17
CA ALA A 92 19.76 31.01 35.52
C ALA A 92 18.77 32.14 35.15
N PRO A 93 18.47 33.09 36.05
CA PRO A 93 17.38 34.03 35.84
C PRO A 93 17.85 35.32 35.15
N ALA A 94 17.17 35.75 34.08
CA ALA A 94 17.32 37.12 33.59
C ALA A 94 16.12 37.62 32.77
N THR A 95 15.39 38.56 33.39
CA THR A 95 14.84 39.81 32.83
C THR A 95 14.00 39.79 31.55
N ALA A 96 12.71 40.13 31.70
CA ALA A 96 11.87 40.78 30.69
C ALA A 96 12.34 42.25 30.44
N PRO A 97 11.82 43.02 29.45
CA PRO A 97 10.74 42.77 28.47
C PRO A 97 11.08 43.23 27.02
N LYS A 98 10.28 42.87 25.99
CA LYS A 98 9.79 43.78 24.89
C LYS A 98 8.64 43.11 24.14
N LYS A 99 7.49 43.78 24.06
CA LYS A 99 6.33 43.40 23.23
C LYS A 99 6.74 43.44 21.75
N LYS A 100 7.00 42.29 21.15
CA LYS A 100 7.15 42.13 19.70
C LYS A 100 5.80 41.72 19.13
N THR A 101 5.37 42.44 18.09
CA THR A 101 4.23 42.09 17.24
C THR A 101 4.29 40.59 16.95
N VAL A 102 3.30 39.83 17.44
CA VAL A 102 3.31 38.37 17.32
C VAL A 102 3.12 38.03 15.85
N SER A 103 4.22 37.78 15.15
CA SER A 103 4.17 37.24 13.79
C SER A 103 3.35 35.95 13.83
N PRO A 104 2.49 35.67 12.83
CA PRO A 104 1.68 34.45 12.81
C PRO A 104 2.53 33.16 12.75
N VAL A 105 3.82 33.29 12.40
CA VAL A 105 4.85 32.23 12.47
C VAL A 105 5.59 32.17 13.81
N SER A 106 5.23 33.03 14.78
CA SER A 106 5.86 33.09 16.10
C SER A 106 5.62 31.78 16.84
N GLY A 107 6.71 31.10 17.21
CA GLY A 107 6.68 29.78 17.85
C GLY A 107 6.74 28.61 16.87
N MET A 108 6.90 28.86 15.57
CA MET A 108 7.26 27.83 14.59
C MET A 108 8.79 27.70 14.52
N LYS A 109 9.31 26.46 14.61
CA LYS A 109 10.76 26.18 14.51
C LYS A 109 11.03 25.14 13.45
N ILE A 110 12.02 25.38 12.60
CA ILE A 110 12.47 24.40 11.60
C ILE A 110 13.31 23.34 12.32
N MET A 111 12.88 22.08 12.23
CA MET A 111 13.59 20.93 12.81
C MET A 111 14.54 20.30 11.80
N SER A 112 14.00 19.91 10.65
CA SER A 112 14.76 19.29 9.56
C SER A 112 14.20 19.72 8.21
N MET A 113 15.03 19.65 7.17
CA MET A 113 14.64 19.93 5.80
C MET A 113 15.20 18.83 4.92
N GLU A 114 14.33 18.00 4.35
CA GLU A 114 14.74 16.82 3.59
C GLU A 114 13.84 16.64 2.38
N ASN A 115 14.41 16.34 1.22
CA ASN A 115 13.67 16.06 -0.02
C ASN A 115 12.62 17.12 -0.40
N GLY A 116 12.93 18.40 -0.17
CA GLY A 116 12.02 19.53 -0.46
C GLY A 116 10.87 19.70 0.54
N MET A 117 10.90 18.98 1.66
CA MET A 117 9.95 19.13 2.78
C MET A 117 10.62 19.82 3.95
N ALA A 118 9.91 20.73 4.60
CA ALA A 118 10.33 21.32 5.86
C ALA A 118 9.52 20.70 7.02
N TRP A 119 10.25 20.18 8.01
CA TRP A 119 9.66 19.71 9.26
C TRP A 119 9.60 20.89 10.24
N VAL A 120 8.41 21.41 10.46
CA VAL A 120 8.17 22.58 11.31
C VAL A 120 7.48 22.13 12.59
N ARG A 121 8.11 22.43 13.74
CA ARG A 121 7.50 22.21 15.04
C ARG A 121 6.67 23.43 15.43
N TRP A 122 5.39 23.20 15.71
CA TRP A 122 4.43 24.23 16.07
C TRP A 122 3.35 23.67 17.00
N LYS A 123 3.03 24.42 18.07
CA LYS A 123 2.05 24.01 19.10
C LYS A 123 2.28 22.60 19.69
N GLY A 124 3.53 22.21 19.87
CA GLY A 124 3.90 20.91 20.43
C GLY A 124 3.85 19.72 19.45
N SER A 125 3.40 19.93 18.21
CA SER A 125 3.40 18.92 17.14
C SER A 125 4.42 19.27 16.05
N THR A 126 4.91 18.27 15.33
CA THR A 126 5.78 18.46 14.17
C THR A 126 4.99 18.20 12.90
N TRP A 127 5.02 19.16 11.99
CA TRP A 127 4.30 19.14 10.73
C TRP A 127 5.29 19.07 9.58
N ALA A 128 5.06 18.18 8.61
CA ALA A 128 5.78 18.18 7.35
C ALA A 128 5.05 19.09 6.37
N VAL A 129 5.72 20.11 5.84
CA VAL A 129 5.14 21.05 4.89
C VAL A 129 5.98 21.15 3.62
N ARG A 130 5.31 21.21 2.47
CA ARG A 130 5.88 21.52 1.16
C ARG A 130 5.50 22.93 0.71
N GLU A 131 6.14 23.42 -0.34
CA GLU A 131 5.70 24.65 -1.00
C GLU A 131 4.25 24.52 -1.46
N GLY A 132 3.42 25.49 -1.11
CA GLY A 132 1.97 25.48 -1.34
C GLY A 132 1.14 24.95 -0.16
N ASP A 133 1.74 24.22 0.78
CA ASP A 133 1.00 23.69 1.92
C ASP A 133 0.63 24.78 2.94
N THR A 134 -0.50 24.58 3.61
CA THR A 134 -0.98 25.50 4.65
C THR A 134 -0.69 24.94 6.05
N LEU A 135 -0.14 25.78 6.91
CA LEU A 135 0.11 25.48 8.31
C LEU A 135 -0.71 26.44 9.17
N GLY A 136 -1.96 26.06 9.44
CA GLY A 136 -2.92 26.92 10.12
C GLY A 136 -3.41 28.05 9.21
N ARG A 137 -3.00 29.29 9.51
CA ARG A 137 -3.39 30.50 8.75
C ARG A 137 -2.27 31.03 7.84
N VAL A 138 -1.14 30.33 7.78
CA VAL A 138 0.00 30.70 6.93
C VAL A 138 0.19 29.65 5.84
N THR A 139 0.51 30.10 4.63
CA THR A 139 0.79 29.23 3.49
C THR A 139 2.27 29.29 3.21
N VAL A 140 2.90 28.13 3.02
CA VAL A 140 4.31 28.03 2.66
C VAL A 140 4.46 28.44 1.20
N THR A 141 5.25 29.47 0.92
CA THR A 141 5.47 29.99 -0.44
C THR A 141 6.78 29.52 -1.03
N ARG A 142 7.81 29.34 -0.20
CA ARG A 142 9.13 28.87 -0.64
C ARG A 142 9.88 28.16 0.48
N ILE A 143 10.59 27.09 0.13
CA ILE A 143 11.47 26.33 1.02
C ILE A 143 12.87 26.36 0.44
N ASP A 144 13.81 27.03 1.13
CA ASP A 144 15.22 27.04 0.74
C ASP A 144 16.04 26.14 1.68
N PRO A 145 16.45 24.94 1.21
CA PRO A 145 17.24 24.01 2.02
C PRO A 145 18.68 24.50 2.25
N ALA A 146 19.25 25.31 1.36
CA ALA A 146 20.63 25.77 1.47
C ALA A 146 20.80 26.78 2.61
N SER A 147 19.84 27.71 2.75
CA SER A 147 19.82 28.69 3.84
C SER A 147 19.02 28.26 5.07
N ARG A 148 18.41 27.06 5.02
CA ARG A 148 17.46 26.53 6.02
C ARG A 148 16.33 27.51 6.33
N THR A 149 15.73 28.10 5.31
CA THR A 149 14.65 29.08 5.49
C THR A 149 13.34 28.64 4.85
N VAL A 150 12.23 28.91 5.54
CA VAL A 150 10.88 28.65 5.02
C VAL A 150 10.15 29.98 4.95
N THR A 151 9.84 30.44 3.74
CA THR A 151 9.05 31.65 3.53
C THR A 151 7.59 31.26 3.52
N THR A 152 6.79 31.95 4.34
CA THR A 152 5.35 31.79 4.40
C THR A 152 4.66 33.13 4.21
N THR A 153 3.36 33.13 3.90
CA THR A 153 2.53 34.35 3.86
C THR A 153 2.52 35.12 5.18
N GLY A 154 2.88 34.47 6.29
CA GLY A 154 2.97 35.05 7.62
C GLY A 154 4.36 35.53 8.05
N GLY A 155 5.37 35.37 7.18
CA GLY A 155 6.77 35.69 7.46
C GLY A 155 7.71 34.54 7.17
N THR A 156 9.01 34.78 7.37
CA THR A 156 10.07 33.79 7.14
C THR A 156 10.46 33.10 8.44
N LEU A 157 10.48 31.77 8.43
CA LEU A 157 11.04 30.94 9.49
C LEU A 157 12.53 30.71 9.21
N ARG A 158 13.34 30.72 10.28
CA ARG A 158 14.78 30.46 10.28
C ARG A 158 15.14 29.59 11.47
#